data_AF-A0A176Z1K3-F1
#
_entry.id   AF-A0A176Z1K3-F1
#
_cell.length_a   1.000
_cell.length_b   1.000
_cell.length_c   1.000
_cell.angle_alpha   90.00
_cell.angle_beta   90.00
_cell.angle_gamma   90.00
#
_symmetry.space_group_name_H-M   'P 1'
#
loop_
_entity.id
_entity.type
_entity.pdbx_description
1 polymer ?
#
loop_
_entity_poly.entity_id
_entity_poly.type
_entity_poly.pdbx_seq_one_letter_code
_entity_poly.pdbx_strand_id
1 'polypeptide(L)'
;MGVRFSAVLITAAFFSTIISSFAQDSFSLEKRAAAKGSNRYGDVPLGAVIRTDERYNRNGLFQGPRGWAYWNFLPDPKPYQNPNLWPDQRPTYFFGQLVMPAGSWLTIRGRYPYARYFKFNLYKFERNTFVAIPGASLAGYDIEPDMGSANPYMIGADRLVPNRNFTLHILAEEPPANAAGRPKNTIYVGRDEKEVQAGFRIYVSDKGYDGAGWGPADTPSLDGPSVTYEGRLADGTRLTAEQVIKQWGRPMGSAPPPLTVDQWYQLIDAKDNDPALTPATAPARRDSQFELFWGMKYTLAGAFMKPEERAKIKLATVMEGGGDPTTEYMVNYLSRQYGPVYVFRAMLPTFPDTFAGAKTMTEGQVTYWSVVTVASAPSGELWDGVFDMQVPVDKDGYYTIVVSRPEDRPKNATNENGVAWIDWGPGEGLSDPRDRKNWGMLLMRFMVPQKDWEYSPAKVTRPGTEAEVMGPYYPRGYYTTKAEFEAKGPLKVAQ
;
A
#
# COMPACT_ATOMS: atom_id res chain seq x y z
N MET A 1 -17.76 -49.19 58.38
CA MET A 1 -18.71 -48.34 57.62
C MET A 1 -17.88 -47.41 56.76
N GLY A 2 -18.02 -47.51 55.44
CA GLY A 2 -17.08 -46.98 54.46
C GLY A 2 -17.05 -45.45 54.38
N VAL A 3 -15.87 -44.91 54.13
CA VAL A 3 -15.69 -43.56 53.61
C VAL A 3 -14.81 -43.68 52.36
N ARG A 4 -15.37 -43.22 51.24
CA ARG A 4 -14.80 -43.30 49.89
C ARG A 4 -13.61 -42.33 49.76
N PHE A 5 -12.51 -42.82 49.21
CA PHE A 5 -11.47 -42.00 48.60
C PHE A 5 -11.97 -41.50 47.25
N SER A 6 -12.10 -40.17 47.08
CA SER A 6 -12.25 -39.55 45.77
C SER A 6 -10.87 -39.13 45.27
N ALA A 7 -10.35 -39.90 44.30
CA ALA A 7 -9.21 -39.50 43.50
C ALA A 7 -9.66 -38.42 42.51
N VAL A 8 -9.05 -37.23 42.60
CA VAL A 8 -9.18 -36.19 41.56
C VAL A 8 -8.22 -36.58 40.44
N LEU A 9 -8.75 -37.13 39.35
CA LEU A 9 -8.03 -37.24 38.09
C LEU A 9 -7.78 -35.82 37.55
N ILE A 10 -6.52 -35.41 37.46
CA ILE A 10 -6.10 -34.28 36.65
C ILE A 10 -6.02 -34.78 35.21
N THR A 11 -7.08 -34.59 34.45
CA THR A 11 -7.08 -34.81 33.00
C THR A 11 -6.24 -33.71 32.36
N ALA A 12 -5.07 -34.07 31.86
CA ALA A 12 -4.26 -33.21 31.01
C ALA A 12 -5.06 -32.89 29.73
N ALA A 13 -5.54 -31.64 29.64
CA ALA A 13 -6.10 -31.11 28.41
C ALA A 13 -4.97 -30.96 27.39
N PHE A 14 -4.90 -31.89 26.44
CA PHE A 14 -4.15 -31.67 25.20
C PHE A 14 -4.77 -30.46 24.50
N PHE A 15 -4.11 -29.31 24.59
CA PHE A 15 -4.34 -28.20 23.67
C PHE A 15 -3.89 -28.68 22.30
N SER A 16 -4.84 -29.20 21.52
CA SER A 16 -4.71 -29.26 20.08
C SER A 16 -4.61 -27.80 19.62
N THR A 17 -3.40 -27.38 19.25
CA THR A 17 -3.20 -26.17 18.46
C THR A 17 -3.94 -26.38 17.16
N ILE A 18 -5.18 -25.88 17.09
CA ILE A 18 -5.87 -25.68 15.83
C ILE A 18 -5.04 -24.61 15.12
N ILE A 19 -4.08 -25.05 14.32
CA ILE A 19 -3.58 -24.26 13.21
C ILE A 19 -4.82 -24.12 12.32
N SER A 20 -5.52 -22.99 12.44
CA SER A 20 -6.50 -22.61 11.45
C SER A 20 -5.77 -22.55 10.12
N SER A 21 -5.81 -23.63 9.36
CA SER A 21 -5.54 -23.57 7.94
C SER A 21 -6.62 -22.65 7.38
N PHE A 22 -6.27 -21.38 7.20
CA PHE A 22 -7.08 -20.47 6.41
C PHE A 22 -7.07 -21.03 4.98
N ALA A 23 -7.99 -21.94 4.71
CA ALA A 23 -8.28 -22.38 3.36
C ALA A 23 -8.66 -21.11 2.58
N GLN A 24 -7.93 -20.85 1.49
CA GLN A 24 -8.21 -19.76 0.56
C GLN A 24 -9.70 -19.85 0.20
N ASP A 25 -10.47 -18.81 0.50
CA ASP A 25 -11.89 -18.81 0.19
C ASP A 25 -12.10 -18.81 -1.33
N SER A 26 -13.22 -19.37 -1.77
CA SER A 26 -13.62 -19.37 -3.19
C SER A 26 -13.62 -17.97 -3.81
N PHE A 27 -13.85 -16.96 -2.97
CA PHE A 27 -13.81 -15.54 -3.30
C PHE A 27 -12.41 -15.07 -3.74
N SER A 28 -11.34 -15.58 -3.13
CA SER A 28 -9.96 -15.32 -3.53
C SER A 28 -9.59 -15.99 -4.86
N LEU A 29 -10.14 -17.17 -5.15
CA LEU A 29 -9.88 -17.91 -6.39
C LEU A 29 -10.61 -17.30 -7.62
N GLU A 30 -11.85 -16.85 -7.46
CA GLU A 30 -12.62 -16.20 -8.53
C GLU A 30 -11.97 -14.90 -9.02
N LYS A 31 -11.36 -14.12 -8.11
CA LYS A 31 -10.61 -12.90 -8.47
C LYS A 31 -9.34 -13.16 -9.28
N ARG A 32 -8.66 -14.29 -9.08
CA ARG A 32 -7.48 -14.65 -9.91
C ARG A 32 -7.87 -14.87 -11.38
N ALA A 33 -9.09 -15.32 -11.64
CA ALA A 33 -9.59 -15.46 -13.00
C ALA A 33 -9.92 -14.11 -13.64
N ALA A 34 -10.50 -13.17 -12.87
CA ALA A 34 -10.82 -11.82 -13.33
C ALA A 34 -9.59 -10.90 -13.51
N ALA A 35 -8.52 -11.10 -12.73
CA ALA A 35 -7.24 -10.40 -12.85
C ALA A 35 -6.57 -10.54 -14.23
N LYS A 36 -7.07 -11.45 -15.09
CA LYS A 36 -6.67 -11.62 -16.48
C LYS A 36 -7.24 -10.56 -17.44
N GLY A 37 -8.06 -9.63 -16.95
CA GLY A 37 -8.88 -8.72 -17.76
C GLY A 37 -8.16 -7.56 -18.46
N SER A 38 -6.94 -7.18 -18.07
CA SER A 38 -6.19 -6.13 -18.76
C SER A 38 -4.70 -6.19 -18.43
N ASN A 39 -3.88 -6.52 -19.42
CA ASN A 39 -2.43 -6.33 -19.34
C ASN A 39 -2.10 -4.93 -19.86
N ARG A 40 -1.72 -4.00 -18.98
CA ARG A 40 -1.36 -2.63 -19.32
C ARG A 40 0.15 -2.50 -19.45
N TYR A 41 0.61 -1.54 -20.26
CA TYR A 41 2.02 -1.18 -20.30
C TYR A 41 2.48 -0.82 -18.89
N GLY A 42 3.57 -1.44 -18.42
CA GLY A 42 4.06 -1.22 -17.06
C GLY A 42 3.65 -2.28 -16.04
N ASP A 43 2.65 -3.12 -16.31
CA ASP A 43 2.25 -4.18 -15.37
C ASP A 43 3.37 -5.21 -15.19
N VAL A 44 3.45 -5.85 -14.02
CA VAL A 44 4.44 -6.90 -13.76
C VAL A 44 4.01 -8.16 -14.52
N PRO A 45 4.76 -8.60 -15.55
CA PRO A 45 4.37 -9.78 -16.31
C PRO A 45 4.46 -11.04 -15.44
N LEU A 46 3.61 -12.03 -15.73
CA LEU A 46 3.56 -13.30 -14.98
C LEU A 46 4.94 -13.95 -14.82
N GLY A 47 5.77 -13.92 -15.87
CA GLY A 47 7.14 -14.41 -15.81
C GLY A 47 7.93 -13.73 -14.68
N ALA A 48 7.96 -12.39 -14.66
CA ALA A 48 8.62 -11.62 -13.61
C ALA A 48 8.05 -11.91 -12.22
N VAL A 49 6.73 -12.10 -12.09
CA VAL A 49 6.10 -12.49 -10.81
C VAL A 49 6.67 -13.81 -10.30
N ILE A 50 6.67 -14.84 -11.14
CA ILE A 50 7.20 -16.16 -10.80
C ILE A 50 8.68 -16.07 -10.44
N ARG A 51 9.48 -15.35 -11.24
CA ARG A 51 10.93 -15.19 -10.96
C ARG A 51 11.20 -14.49 -9.65
N THR A 52 10.44 -13.45 -9.33
CA THR A 52 10.59 -12.72 -8.07
C THR A 52 10.30 -13.66 -6.89
N ASP A 53 9.25 -14.47 -7.01
CA ASP A 53 8.88 -15.45 -5.98
C ASP A 53 9.97 -16.53 -5.81
N GLU A 54 10.38 -17.19 -6.89
CA GLU A 54 11.45 -18.21 -6.87
C GLU A 54 12.77 -17.68 -6.25
N ARG A 55 13.08 -16.41 -6.51
CA ARG A 55 14.33 -15.80 -6.09
C ARG A 55 14.29 -15.37 -4.62
N TYR A 56 13.16 -14.84 -4.14
CA TYR A 56 13.09 -14.14 -2.85
C TYR A 56 12.13 -14.74 -1.82
N ASN A 57 11.23 -15.63 -2.22
CA ASN A 57 10.31 -16.31 -1.31
C ASN A 57 11.00 -17.47 -0.57
N ARG A 58 11.89 -17.10 0.35
CA ARG A 58 12.74 -18.01 1.11
C ARG A 58 12.66 -17.68 2.59
N ASN A 59 13.00 -18.64 3.43
CA ASN A 59 13.11 -18.41 4.87
C ASN A 59 14.12 -17.29 5.15
N GLY A 60 13.65 -16.22 5.77
CA GLY A 60 14.44 -15.03 6.04
C GLY A 60 13.67 -14.07 6.93
N LEU A 61 14.37 -13.04 7.41
CA LEU A 61 13.79 -11.98 8.24
C LEU A 61 12.76 -11.16 7.47
N PHE A 62 13.05 -10.82 6.20
CA PHE A 62 12.15 -10.11 5.31
C PHE A 62 11.51 -11.10 4.33
N GLN A 63 10.22 -11.37 4.53
CA GLN A 63 9.41 -12.27 3.72
C GLN A 63 8.73 -11.51 2.59
N GLY A 64 8.56 -12.19 1.45
CA GLY A 64 7.96 -11.65 0.25
C GLY A 64 8.29 -12.54 -0.94
N PRO A 65 7.97 -12.12 -2.17
CA PRO A 65 7.37 -10.83 -2.50
C PRO A 65 5.90 -10.76 -2.09
N ARG A 66 5.49 -9.64 -1.48
CA ARG A 66 4.10 -9.27 -1.18
C ARG A 66 3.64 -8.18 -2.14
N GLY A 67 2.39 -8.25 -2.61
CA GLY A 67 1.85 -7.29 -3.59
C GLY A 67 0.72 -7.89 -4.42
N TRP A 68 -0.03 -7.05 -5.13
CA TRP A 68 -1.24 -7.48 -5.84
C TRP A 68 -0.94 -8.54 -6.90
N ALA A 69 0.13 -8.36 -7.68
CA ALA A 69 0.52 -9.30 -8.72
C ALA A 69 0.83 -10.70 -8.15
N TYR A 70 1.54 -10.78 -7.03
CA TYR A 70 1.90 -12.06 -6.40
C TYR A 70 0.68 -12.77 -5.84
N TRP A 71 -0.20 -12.03 -5.15
CA TRP A 71 -1.42 -12.59 -4.57
C TRP A 71 -2.39 -13.15 -5.62
N ASN A 72 -2.46 -12.49 -6.80
CA ASN A 72 -3.42 -12.85 -7.83
C ASN A 72 -2.88 -13.81 -8.90
N PHE A 73 -1.57 -13.79 -9.17
CA PHE A 73 -0.99 -14.58 -10.26
C PHE A 73 -0.23 -15.83 -9.79
N LEU A 74 0.26 -15.88 -8.55
CA LEU A 74 0.87 -17.11 -8.06
C LEU A 74 -0.20 -18.19 -7.85
N PRO A 75 0.13 -19.47 -8.13
CA PRO A 75 -0.81 -20.57 -7.91
C PRO A 75 -1.08 -20.83 -6.42
N ASP A 76 -0.06 -20.68 -5.56
CA ASP A 76 -0.15 -20.89 -4.11
C ASP A 76 0.58 -19.78 -3.32
N PRO A 77 0.09 -18.53 -3.36
CA PRO A 77 0.68 -17.45 -2.59
C PRO A 77 0.50 -17.70 -1.09
N LYS A 78 1.56 -17.43 -0.32
CA LYS A 78 1.55 -17.58 1.14
C LYS A 78 0.79 -16.42 1.80
N PRO A 79 0.24 -16.60 3.02
CA PRO A 79 -0.55 -15.55 3.69
C PRO A 79 0.16 -14.20 3.82
N TYR A 80 1.48 -14.20 4.10
CA TYR A 80 2.26 -12.96 4.17
C TYR A 80 2.40 -12.21 2.84
N GLN A 81 2.15 -12.88 1.71
CA GLN A 81 2.15 -12.28 0.37
C GLN A 81 0.83 -11.57 0.04
N ASN A 82 -0.24 -11.80 0.81
CA ASN A 82 -1.52 -11.10 0.66
C ASN A 82 -1.33 -9.60 1.01
N PRO A 83 -1.49 -8.66 0.07
CA PRO A 83 -1.32 -7.23 0.30
C PRO A 83 -2.57 -6.52 0.90
N ASN A 84 -3.29 -7.12 1.84
CA ASN A 84 -4.60 -6.69 2.38
C ASN A 84 -4.63 -5.40 3.26
N LEU A 85 -3.93 -4.34 2.88
CA LEU A 85 -3.94 -3.03 3.55
C LEU A 85 -4.12 -1.89 2.54
N TRP A 86 -5.15 -2.03 1.69
CA TRP A 86 -5.43 -1.17 0.54
C TRP A 86 -4.17 -0.89 -0.28
N PRO A 87 -3.63 -1.95 -0.92
CA PRO A 87 -2.35 -1.85 -1.60
C PRO A 87 -2.49 -1.04 -2.89
N ASP A 88 -1.37 -0.93 -3.59
CA ASP A 88 -1.33 -0.46 -4.96
C ASP A 88 -1.07 -1.67 -5.89
N GLN A 89 -1.28 -1.54 -7.20
CA GLN A 89 -0.99 -2.61 -8.16
C GLN A 89 0.51 -2.78 -8.42
N ARG A 90 1.29 -1.69 -8.43
CA ARG A 90 2.69 -1.74 -8.85
C ARG A 90 3.76 -2.11 -7.83
N PRO A 91 3.59 -1.98 -6.51
CA PRO A 91 4.68 -2.22 -5.60
C PRO A 91 4.95 -3.70 -5.37
N THR A 92 6.22 -3.98 -5.12
CA THR A 92 6.72 -5.21 -4.52
C THR A 92 7.21 -4.91 -3.13
N TYR A 93 6.72 -5.68 -2.16
CA TYR A 93 7.02 -5.51 -0.75
C TYR A 93 7.79 -6.69 -0.19
N PHE A 94 8.70 -6.40 0.74
CA PHE A 94 9.34 -7.40 1.59
C PHE A 94 9.24 -6.95 3.04
N PHE A 95 8.48 -7.66 3.86
CA PHE A 95 8.24 -7.30 5.26
C PHE A 95 8.71 -8.41 6.21
N GLY A 96 9.15 -8.02 7.39
CA GLY A 96 9.43 -8.90 8.51
C GLY A 96 8.73 -8.39 9.75
N GLN A 97 8.32 -9.30 10.62
CA GLN A 97 7.98 -8.98 12.00
C GLN A 97 9.14 -9.35 12.91
N LEU A 98 9.50 -8.44 13.81
CA LEU A 98 10.62 -8.65 14.72
C LEU A 98 10.42 -7.98 16.06
N VAL A 99 11.05 -8.57 17.08
CA VAL A 99 11.30 -7.96 18.38
C VAL A 99 12.80 -7.88 18.56
N MET A 100 13.32 -6.67 18.76
CA MET A 100 14.73 -6.43 18.98
C MET A 100 15.01 -6.24 20.48
N PRO A 101 15.94 -6.98 21.09
CA PRO A 101 16.38 -6.72 22.46
C PRO A 101 16.92 -5.30 22.62
N ALA A 102 16.70 -4.66 23.76
CA ALA A 102 17.16 -3.31 24.02
C ALA A 102 18.69 -3.20 23.86
N GLY A 103 19.14 -2.12 23.21
CA GLY A 103 20.55 -1.88 22.88
C GLY A 103 21.13 -2.74 21.75
N SER A 104 20.32 -3.59 21.11
CA SER A 104 20.74 -4.37 19.94
C SER A 104 20.73 -3.55 18.64
N TRP A 105 21.48 -4.05 17.66
CA TRP A 105 21.65 -3.47 16.33
C TRP A 105 21.36 -4.52 15.27
N LEU A 106 20.56 -4.16 14.27
CA LEU A 106 20.40 -4.92 13.04
C LEU A 106 21.07 -4.15 11.91
N THR A 107 22.10 -4.73 11.29
CA THR A 107 22.77 -4.14 10.12
C THR A 107 22.29 -4.86 8.88
N ILE A 108 21.80 -4.12 7.89
CA ILE A 108 21.29 -4.65 6.62
C ILE A 108 22.16 -4.10 5.50
N ARG A 109 22.71 -4.99 4.65
CA ARG A 109 23.51 -4.63 3.48
C ARG A 109 22.77 -5.07 2.23
N GLY A 110 22.66 -4.19 1.24
CA GLY A 110 21.91 -4.48 0.02
C GLY A 110 22.39 -3.70 -1.19
N ARG A 111 21.69 -3.91 -2.30
CA ARG A 111 21.87 -3.15 -3.54
C ARG A 111 20.60 -2.35 -3.81
N TYR A 112 20.73 -1.08 -4.19
CA TYR A 112 19.60 -0.31 -4.68
C TYR A 112 18.91 -1.06 -5.83
N PRO A 113 17.58 -1.24 -5.85
CA PRO A 113 16.91 -1.88 -6.98
C PRO A 113 16.91 -0.98 -8.22
N TYR A 114 16.81 -1.56 -9.41
CA TYR A 114 16.49 -0.86 -10.66
C TYR A 114 14.99 -0.58 -10.69
N ALA A 115 14.58 0.48 -10.00
CA ALA A 115 13.18 0.85 -9.84
C ALA A 115 13.02 2.38 -9.74
N ARG A 116 11.79 2.88 -9.85
CA ARG A 116 11.49 4.31 -9.71
C ARG A 116 11.63 4.78 -8.28
N TYR A 117 11.11 3.99 -7.33
CA TYR A 117 11.09 4.34 -5.93
C TYR A 117 11.41 3.13 -5.04
N PHE A 118 12.15 3.40 -3.98
CA PHE A 118 12.62 2.44 -3.00
C PHE A 118 12.54 3.05 -1.61
N LYS A 119 12.10 2.29 -0.61
CA LYS A 119 12.05 2.77 0.78
C LYS A 119 12.11 1.64 1.78
N PHE A 120 12.71 1.90 2.94
CA PHE A 120 12.65 1.04 4.11
C PHE A 120 11.97 1.75 5.28
N ASN A 121 10.96 1.12 5.89
CA ASN A 121 10.16 1.71 6.98
C ASN A 121 9.90 0.74 8.12
N LEU A 122 9.72 1.29 9.33
CA LEU A 122 9.23 0.57 10.51
C LEU A 122 7.80 1.00 10.89
N TYR A 123 7.04 0.02 11.38
CA TYR A 123 5.66 0.17 11.86
C TYR A 123 5.47 -0.53 13.20
N LYS A 124 4.59 0.02 14.03
CA LYS A 124 4.05 -0.65 15.22
C LYS A 124 2.58 -0.97 14.97
N PHE A 125 2.11 -2.12 15.45
CA PHE A 125 0.68 -2.41 15.47
C PHE A 125 0.06 -1.84 16.74
N GLU A 126 -0.76 -0.81 16.60
CA GLU A 126 -1.42 -0.13 17.70
C GLU A 126 -2.71 0.51 17.19
N ARG A 127 -3.68 0.78 18.08
CA ARG A 127 -4.98 1.36 17.68
C ARG A 127 -5.68 0.54 16.57
N ASN A 128 -5.50 -0.78 16.60
CA ASN A 128 -5.96 -1.74 15.59
C ASN A 128 -5.47 -1.45 14.16
N THR A 129 -4.30 -0.82 14.01
CA THR A 129 -3.72 -0.56 12.69
C THR A 129 -2.20 -0.54 12.73
N PHE A 130 -1.56 -0.59 11.57
CA PHE A 130 -0.11 -0.39 11.47
C PHE A 130 0.19 1.10 11.40
N VAL A 131 0.87 1.62 12.42
CA VAL A 131 1.26 3.02 12.54
C VAL A 131 2.74 3.15 12.23
N ALA A 132 3.09 4.07 11.34
CA ALA A 132 4.48 4.38 11.04
C ALA A 132 5.18 4.94 12.27
N ILE A 133 6.38 4.42 12.58
CA ILE A 133 7.19 4.96 13.68
C ILE A 133 7.80 6.30 13.20
N PRO A 134 7.57 7.41 13.91
CA PRO A 134 8.07 8.72 13.50
C PRO A 134 9.59 8.75 13.30
N GLY A 135 10.03 9.15 12.10
CA GLY A 135 11.45 9.24 11.76
C GLY A 135 12.18 7.89 11.64
N ALA A 136 11.47 6.77 11.59
CA ALA A 136 12.04 5.45 11.35
C ALA A 136 11.76 4.96 9.92
N SER A 137 12.12 5.81 8.96
CA SER A 137 11.94 5.59 7.53
C SER A 137 13.13 6.15 6.77
N LEU A 138 13.59 5.45 5.73
CA LEU A 138 14.62 5.91 4.81
C LEU A 138 14.17 5.63 3.38
N ALA A 139 13.87 6.68 2.61
CA ALA A 139 13.64 6.54 1.18
C ALA A 139 14.98 6.40 0.42
N GLY A 140 14.95 5.89 -0.81
CA GLY A 140 16.15 5.62 -1.60
C GLY A 140 17.07 6.83 -1.73
N TYR A 141 16.51 8.03 -1.87
CA TYR A 141 17.26 9.30 -1.94
C TYR A 141 17.80 9.79 -0.59
N ASP A 142 17.31 9.26 0.55
CA ASP A 142 17.81 9.59 1.89
C ASP A 142 18.99 8.68 2.31
N ILE A 143 19.22 7.59 1.58
CA ILE A 143 20.25 6.60 1.91
C ILE A 143 21.56 7.02 1.26
N GLU A 144 22.63 7.10 2.04
CA GLU A 144 23.97 7.28 1.52
C GLU A 144 24.51 5.95 0.97
N PRO A 145 25.09 5.93 -0.25
CA PRO A 145 25.64 4.71 -0.81
C PRO A 145 26.90 4.27 -0.05
N ASP A 146 27.21 2.99 -0.10
CA ASP A 146 28.48 2.47 0.42
C ASP A 146 29.66 3.07 -0.35
N MET A 147 30.86 3.08 0.27
CA MET A 147 32.07 3.57 -0.37
C MET A 147 32.32 2.86 -1.73
N GLY A 148 32.57 3.66 -2.77
CA GLY A 148 32.75 3.15 -4.15
C GLY A 148 31.44 2.85 -4.90
N SER A 149 30.28 3.07 -4.26
CA SER A 149 28.95 2.99 -4.90
C SER A 149 28.34 4.38 -5.09
N ALA A 150 27.30 4.46 -5.93
CA ALA A 150 26.51 5.66 -6.16
C ALA A 150 25.02 5.44 -5.85
N ASN A 151 24.32 6.51 -5.47
CA ASN A 151 22.88 6.48 -5.23
C ASN A 151 22.11 6.83 -6.53
N PRO A 152 21.29 5.89 -7.08
CA PRO A 152 20.56 6.09 -8.32
C PRO A 152 19.24 6.87 -8.16
N TYR A 153 18.84 7.23 -6.94
CA TYR A 153 17.56 7.88 -6.64
C TYR A 153 17.63 9.40 -6.51
N MET A 154 18.83 9.98 -6.56
CA MET A 154 19.01 11.44 -6.55
C MET A 154 18.63 12.01 -7.92
N ILE A 155 17.98 13.17 -7.94
CA ILE A 155 17.71 13.90 -9.20
C ILE A 155 19.04 14.15 -9.93
N GLY A 156 19.07 13.84 -11.23
CA GLY A 156 20.26 13.92 -12.08
C GLY A 156 21.20 12.72 -12.00
N ALA A 157 20.99 11.77 -11.09
CA ALA A 157 21.85 10.59 -10.96
C ALA A 157 21.74 9.62 -12.15
N ASP A 158 22.82 8.87 -12.39
CA ASP A 158 22.80 7.72 -13.28
C ASP A 158 22.09 6.54 -12.60
N ARG A 159 20.87 6.25 -13.06
CA ARG A 159 20.03 5.16 -12.58
C ARG A 159 20.57 3.78 -12.94
N LEU A 160 21.43 3.70 -13.94
CA LEU A 160 21.99 2.44 -14.45
C LEU A 160 23.39 2.15 -13.91
N VAL A 161 23.87 2.93 -12.93
CA VAL A 161 25.17 2.71 -12.30
C VAL A 161 25.25 1.29 -11.71
N PRO A 162 26.31 0.52 -12.02
CA PRO A 162 26.42 -0.87 -11.55
C PRO A 162 26.79 -0.96 -10.06
N ASN A 163 27.70 -0.10 -9.58
CA ASN A 163 28.10 -0.06 -8.17
C ASN A 163 27.08 0.78 -7.38
N ARG A 164 26.13 0.11 -6.74
CA ARG A 164 24.94 0.72 -6.12
C ARG A 164 24.60 0.10 -4.76
N ASN A 165 25.60 -0.19 -3.95
CA ASN A 165 25.41 -0.84 -2.65
C ASN A 165 25.04 0.19 -1.57
N PHE A 166 24.32 -0.28 -0.54
CA PHE A 166 24.00 0.50 0.64
C PHE A 166 24.04 -0.37 1.91
N THR A 167 24.25 0.29 3.04
CA THR A 167 24.15 -0.29 4.38
C THR A 167 23.18 0.52 5.24
N LEU A 168 22.21 -0.15 5.87
CA LEU A 168 21.28 0.42 6.85
C LEU A 168 21.53 -0.14 8.25
N HIS A 169 21.22 0.66 9.27
CA HIS A 169 21.23 0.24 10.66
C HIS A 169 19.88 0.50 11.32
N ILE A 170 19.38 -0.50 12.04
CA ILE A 170 18.21 -0.37 12.92
C ILE A 170 18.70 -0.59 14.34
N LEU A 171 18.41 0.36 15.23
CA LEU A 171 18.86 0.34 16.61
C LEU A 171 17.66 0.22 17.55
N ALA A 172 17.73 -0.72 18.49
CA ALA A 172 16.81 -0.84 19.62
C ALA A 172 17.16 0.15 20.72
N GLU A 173 17.17 1.42 20.34
CA GLU A 173 17.59 2.57 21.12
C GLU A 173 16.60 3.71 20.91
N GLU A 174 16.56 4.66 21.86
CA GLU A 174 15.84 5.91 21.63
C GLU A 174 16.60 6.76 20.61
N PRO A 175 15.89 7.41 19.67
CA PRO A 175 16.55 8.28 18.72
C PRO A 175 17.22 9.46 19.45
N PRO A 176 18.38 9.95 18.98
CA PRO A 176 18.97 11.19 19.45
C PRO A 176 17.95 12.34 19.41
N ALA A 177 17.91 13.13 20.50
CA ALA A 177 16.99 14.26 20.62
C ALA A 177 17.20 15.30 19.50
N ASN A 178 18.45 15.52 19.10
CA ASN A 178 18.78 16.29 17.90
C ASN A 178 18.88 15.35 16.69
N ALA A 179 17.99 15.55 15.71
CA ALA A 179 17.99 14.77 14.47
C ALA A 179 19.31 14.87 13.69
N ALA A 180 20.03 15.99 13.77
CA ALA A 180 21.34 16.17 13.13
C ALA A 180 22.43 15.28 13.74
N GLY A 181 22.23 14.77 14.97
CA GLY A 181 23.13 13.84 15.64
C GLY A 181 22.89 12.38 15.27
N ARG A 182 21.91 12.07 14.41
CA ARG A 182 21.65 10.70 13.95
C ARG A 182 22.75 10.29 12.97
N PRO A 183 23.41 9.13 13.18
CA PRO A 183 24.28 8.57 12.18
C PRO A 183 23.51 8.36 10.87
N LYS A 184 24.22 8.44 9.75
CA LYS A 184 23.66 8.21 8.43
C LYS A 184 23.09 6.80 8.33
N ASN A 185 22.09 6.63 7.48
CA ASN A 185 21.41 5.36 7.22
C ASN A 185 20.91 4.62 8.48
N THR A 186 20.63 5.36 9.56
CA THR A 186 20.27 4.78 10.86
C THR A 186 18.86 5.16 11.27
N ILE A 187 18.06 4.16 11.63
CA ILE A 187 16.73 4.34 12.19
C ILE A 187 16.59 3.63 13.53
N TYR A 188 15.60 4.06 14.31
CA TYR A 188 15.45 3.69 15.71
C TYR A 188 14.08 3.06 15.94
N VAL A 189 14.06 1.91 16.63
CA VAL A 189 12.83 1.20 16.98
C VAL A 189 12.35 1.51 18.42
N GLY A 190 13.22 2.13 19.23
CA GLY A 190 13.03 2.36 20.66
C GLY A 190 13.51 1.20 21.52
N ARG A 191 13.54 1.39 22.84
CA ARG A 191 14.02 0.38 23.81
C ARG A 191 12.92 -0.55 24.35
N ASP A 192 11.67 -0.33 23.97
CA ASP A 192 10.50 -1.01 24.57
C ASP A 192 10.40 -2.51 24.29
N GLU A 193 11.28 -3.09 23.45
CA GLU A 193 11.23 -4.50 22.99
C GLU A 193 9.85 -4.94 22.46
N LYS A 194 9.13 -4.01 21.84
CA LYS A 194 7.84 -4.29 21.21
C LYS A 194 8.02 -4.90 19.83
N GLU A 195 7.04 -5.71 19.43
CA GLU A 195 6.98 -6.22 18.06
C GLU A 195 6.80 -5.04 17.09
N VAL A 196 7.61 -5.05 16.05
CA VAL A 196 7.54 -4.10 14.94
C VAL A 196 7.49 -4.84 13.62
N GLN A 197 6.86 -4.22 12.64
CA GLN A 197 6.96 -4.63 11.25
C GLN A 197 7.98 -3.74 10.55
N ALA A 198 8.94 -4.36 9.88
CA ALA A 198 10.00 -3.68 9.14
C ALA A 198 9.97 -4.13 7.69
N GLY A 199 10.15 -3.24 6.73
CA GLY A 199 10.20 -3.72 5.36
C GLY A 199 10.52 -2.73 4.27
N PHE A 200 10.84 -3.32 3.12
CA PHE A 200 11.13 -2.64 1.88
C PHE A 200 9.85 -2.47 1.06
N ARG A 201 9.72 -1.30 0.45
CA ARG A 201 8.75 -1.01 -0.61
C ARG A 201 9.52 -0.64 -1.87
N ILE A 202 9.18 -1.28 -2.98
CA ILE A 202 9.80 -1.06 -4.29
C ILE A 202 8.70 -0.81 -5.30
N TYR A 203 8.70 0.35 -5.94
CA TYR A 203 7.68 0.74 -6.92
C TYR A 203 8.30 0.87 -8.30
N VAL A 204 7.60 0.28 -9.29
CA VAL A 204 7.92 0.36 -10.72
C VAL A 204 9.37 -0.05 -11.00
N SER A 205 9.64 -1.36 -10.96
CA SER A 205 10.90 -1.91 -11.46
C SER A 205 11.05 -1.62 -12.96
N ASP A 206 12.29 -1.42 -13.39
CA ASP A 206 12.61 -1.16 -14.79
C ASP A 206 12.24 -2.36 -15.66
N LYS A 207 11.83 -2.09 -16.90
CA LYS A 207 11.47 -3.12 -17.88
C LYS A 207 12.65 -4.08 -18.09
N GLY A 208 12.36 -5.38 -18.00
CA GLY A 208 13.36 -6.44 -18.12
C GLY A 208 13.91 -6.94 -16.77
N TYR A 209 13.58 -6.26 -15.67
CA TYR A 209 13.84 -6.76 -14.32
C TYR A 209 12.63 -7.47 -13.73
N ASP A 210 12.90 -8.32 -12.73
CA ASP A 210 11.88 -8.90 -11.88
C ASP A 210 11.07 -7.81 -11.14
N GLY A 211 10.02 -8.20 -10.43
CA GLY A 211 9.14 -7.24 -9.76
C GLY A 211 9.83 -6.43 -8.64
N ALA A 212 11.00 -6.87 -8.17
CA ALA A 212 11.80 -6.17 -7.17
C ALA A 212 12.90 -5.29 -7.79
N GLY A 213 13.17 -5.37 -9.10
CA GLY A 213 14.24 -4.61 -9.74
C GLY A 213 15.63 -5.10 -9.36
N TRP A 214 15.79 -6.31 -8.82
CA TRP A 214 17.06 -6.80 -8.28
C TRP A 214 17.74 -7.86 -9.14
N GLY A 215 17.01 -8.47 -10.07
CA GLY A 215 17.59 -9.30 -11.12
C GLY A 215 16.70 -9.35 -12.36
N PRO A 216 17.11 -10.07 -13.40
CA PRO A 216 16.38 -10.15 -14.66
C PRO A 216 15.01 -10.84 -14.50
N ALA A 217 14.06 -10.43 -15.34
CA ALA A 217 12.67 -10.89 -15.37
C ALA A 217 12.47 -12.27 -16.00
N ASP A 218 13.40 -12.69 -16.86
CA ASP A 218 13.22 -13.81 -17.81
C ASP A 218 14.30 -14.90 -17.67
N THR A 219 15.39 -14.62 -16.96
CA THR A 219 16.55 -15.51 -16.82
C THR A 219 16.91 -15.74 -15.35
N PRO A 220 17.54 -16.88 -15.00
CA PRO A 220 17.97 -17.11 -13.63
C PRO A 220 19.03 -16.06 -13.28
N SER A 221 19.13 -15.68 -12.00
CA SER A 221 20.27 -14.88 -11.55
C SER A 221 21.09 -15.74 -10.62
N LEU A 222 22.39 -15.69 -10.81
CA LEU A 222 23.39 -16.24 -9.90
C LEU A 222 23.87 -15.19 -8.90
N ASP A 223 23.31 -13.98 -8.96
CA ASP A 223 23.57 -12.95 -7.96
C ASP A 223 23.18 -13.49 -6.58
N GLY A 224 23.99 -13.15 -5.58
CA GLY A 224 23.70 -13.43 -4.19
C GLY A 224 22.38 -12.79 -3.70
N PRO A 225 22.03 -12.99 -2.43
CA PRO A 225 20.82 -12.41 -1.86
C PRO A 225 20.83 -10.88 -2.02
N SER A 226 19.69 -10.31 -2.41
CA SER A 226 19.60 -8.87 -2.67
C SER A 226 19.77 -8.01 -1.42
N VAL A 227 19.47 -8.59 -0.25
CA VAL A 227 19.81 -8.06 1.06
C VAL A 227 20.39 -9.15 1.95
N THR A 228 21.37 -8.78 2.77
CA THR A 228 21.95 -9.61 3.84
C THR A 228 21.86 -8.84 5.16
N TYR A 229 21.90 -9.54 6.28
CA TYR A 229 21.81 -8.90 7.58
C TYR A 229 22.55 -9.67 8.68
N GLU A 230 23.00 -8.93 9.68
CA GLU A 230 23.61 -9.46 10.89
C GLU A 230 23.12 -8.66 12.11
N GLY A 231 23.15 -9.31 13.27
CA GLY A 231 22.75 -8.69 14.54
C GLY A 231 23.95 -8.41 15.43
N ARG A 232 23.78 -7.47 16.36
CA ARG A 232 24.69 -7.27 17.49
C ARG A 232 23.87 -7.00 18.75
N LEU A 233 24.15 -7.70 19.85
CA LEU A 233 23.52 -7.46 21.15
C LEU A 233 24.21 -6.31 21.89
N ALA A 234 23.59 -5.83 22.97
CA ALA A 234 24.09 -4.71 23.77
C ALA A 234 25.49 -4.98 24.37
N ASP A 235 25.79 -6.24 24.71
CA ASP A 235 27.10 -6.68 25.22
C ASP A 235 28.19 -6.76 24.12
N GLY A 236 27.83 -6.51 22.87
CA GLY A 236 28.71 -6.57 21.71
C GLY A 236 28.73 -7.91 20.99
N THR A 237 28.03 -8.94 21.48
CA THR A 237 27.92 -10.26 20.84
C THR A 237 27.33 -10.12 19.44
N ARG A 238 27.99 -10.70 18.43
CA ARG A 238 27.50 -10.71 17.04
C ARG A 238 26.59 -11.92 16.79
N LEU A 239 25.55 -11.71 16.02
CA LEU A 239 24.60 -12.72 15.58
C LEU A 239 24.66 -12.87 14.05
N THR A 240 24.72 -14.11 13.59
CA THR A 240 24.52 -14.44 12.17
C THR A 240 23.08 -14.13 11.73
N ALA A 241 22.83 -14.09 10.42
CA ALA A 241 21.48 -13.95 9.88
C ALA A 241 20.50 -14.99 10.45
N GLU A 242 20.93 -16.26 10.54
CA GLU A 242 20.14 -17.36 11.10
C GLU A 242 19.79 -17.13 12.58
N GLN A 243 20.75 -16.64 13.37
CA GLN A 243 20.52 -16.30 14.77
C GLN A 243 19.58 -15.10 14.91
N VAL A 244 19.69 -14.08 14.05
CA VAL A 244 18.74 -12.97 13.99
C VAL A 244 17.33 -13.47 13.69
N ILE A 245 17.15 -14.29 12.67
CA ILE A 245 15.83 -14.84 12.32
C ILE A 245 15.25 -15.62 13.50
N LYS A 246 16.05 -16.51 14.09
CA LYS A 246 15.60 -17.39 15.18
C LYS A 246 15.26 -16.62 16.46
N GLN A 247 16.06 -15.61 16.81
CA GLN A 247 15.92 -14.90 18.09
C GLN A 247 14.94 -13.72 17.97
N TRP A 248 15.03 -12.95 16.89
CA TRP A 248 14.33 -11.67 16.75
C TRP A 248 13.11 -11.77 15.84
N GLY A 249 13.14 -12.63 14.82
CA GLY A 249 12.02 -12.81 13.90
C GLY A 249 10.77 -13.32 14.60
N ARG A 250 9.61 -12.90 14.10
CA ARG A 250 8.28 -13.35 14.51
C ARG A 250 7.50 -13.86 13.29
N PRO A 251 6.63 -14.87 13.45
CA PRO A 251 5.83 -15.38 12.34
C PRO A 251 4.93 -14.30 11.76
N MET A 252 4.98 -14.10 10.45
CA MET A 252 4.15 -13.12 9.75
C MET A 252 3.07 -13.83 8.92
N GLY A 253 1.83 -13.37 9.05
CA GLY A 253 0.69 -13.82 8.26
C GLY A 253 0.11 -12.68 7.42
N SER A 254 -1.16 -12.83 7.03
CA SER A 254 -1.95 -11.70 6.53
C SER A 254 -2.06 -10.63 7.60
N ALA A 255 -2.14 -9.36 7.19
CA ALA A 255 -2.34 -8.28 8.15
C ALA A 255 -3.74 -8.40 8.78
N PRO A 256 -3.90 -8.21 10.09
CA PRO A 256 -5.23 -8.07 10.67
C PRO A 256 -5.90 -6.80 10.10
N PRO A 257 -7.20 -6.85 9.75
CA PRO A 257 -7.90 -5.69 9.24
C PRO A 257 -8.14 -4.66 10.34
N PRO A 258 -8.27 -3.36 10.00
CA PRO A 258 -8.54 -2.30 10.97
C PRO A 258 -9.93 -2.40 11.63
N LEU A 259 -10.87 -3.08 10.97
CA LEU A 259 -12.20 -3.39 11.49
C LEU A 259 -12.54 -4.84 11.17
N THR A 260 -13.20 -5.53 12.10
CA THR A 260 -13.86 -6.80 11.79
C THR A 260 -15.10 -6.55 10.93
N VAL A 261 -15.61 -7.62 10.30
CA VAL A 261 -16.87 -7.55 9.55
C VAL A 261 -18.02 -7.06 10.43
N ASP A 262 -18.15 -7.56 11.65
CA ASP A 262 -19.20 -7.11 12.57
C ASP A 262 -19.05 -5.65 12.99
N GLN A 263 -17.82 -5.18 13.25
CA GLN A 263 -17.58 -3.77 13.55
C GLN A 263 -17.93 -2.87 12.36
N TRP A 264 -17.68 -3.32 11.14
CA TRP A 264 -18.05 -2.59 9.94
C TRP A 264 -19.58 -2.46 9.77
N TYR A 265 -20.34 -3.53 9.97
CA TYR A 265 -21.81 -3.43 9.93
C TYR A 265 -22.40 -2.69 11.12
N GLN A 266 -21.77 -2.73 12.29
CA GLN A 266 -22.15 -1.86 13.41
C GLN A 266 -21.99 -0.37 13.06
N LEU A 267 -20.94 0.00 12.32
CA LEU A 267 -20.79 1.37 11.82
C LEU A 267 -21.86 1.73 10.79
N ILE A 268 -22.19 0.81 9.87
CA ILE A 268 -23.23 1.03 8.85
C ILE A 268 -24.60 1.25 9.51
N ASP A 269 -24.95 0.44 10.50
CA ASP A 269 -26.27 0.42 11.15
C ASP A 269 -26.39 1.39 12.34
N ALA A 270 -25.34 2.18 12.62
CA ALA A 270 -25.32 3.12 13.72
C ALA A 270 -26.41 4.20 13.57
N LYS A 271 -27.21 4.39 14.63
CA LYS A 271 -28.39 5.27 14.62
C LYS A 271 -28.05 6.76 14.58
N ASP A 272 -26.82 7.11 14.93
CA ASP A 272 -26.29 8.47 15.00
C ASP A 272 -25.48 8.88 13.75
N ASN A 273 -25.42 8.01 12.75
CA ASN A 273 -24.91 8.35 11.43
C ASN A 273 -25.60 9.58 10.84
N ASP A 274 -24.94 10.21 9.87
CA ASP A 274 -25.54 11.28 9.09
C ASP A 274 -26.87 10.80 8.46
N PRO A 275 -28.01 11.45 8.76
CA PRO A 275 -29.32 11.03 8.25
C PRO A 275 -29.44 11.13 6.71
N ALA A 276 -28.51 11.81 6.03
CA ALA A 276 -28.43 11.80 4.57
C ALA A 276 -27.86 10.49 4.00
N LEU A 277 -27.23 9.65 4.84
CA LEU A 277 -26.72 8.34 4.47
C LEU A 277 -27.79 7.27 4.69
N THR A 278 -27.72 6.21 3.88
CA THR A 278 -28.53 5.00 4.09
C THR A 278 -27.60 3.80 4.29
N PRO A 279 -28.03 2.73 4.98
CA PRO A 279 -27.22 1.52 5.10
C PRO A 279 -26.77 0.94 3.75
N ALA A 280 -27.52 1.19 2.69
CA ALA A 280 -27.24 0.67 1.36
C ALA A 280 -26.16 1.46 0.59
N THR A 281 -25.92 2.72 0.96
CA THR A 281 -24.95 3.61 0.27
C THR A 281 -23.81 4.09 1.16
N ALA A 282 -23.94 4.04 2.49
CA ALA A 282 -22.97 4.60 3.41
C ALA A 282 -21.55 4.00 3.25
N PRO A 283 -20.48 4.81 3.33
CA PRO A 283 -20.49 6.26 3.53
C PRO A 283 -20.47 7.07 2.22
N ALA A 284 -20.72 6.44 1.06
CA ALA A 284 -20.75 7.13 -0.22
C ALA A 284 -21.92 8.13 -0.31
N ARG A 285 -21.70 9.22 -1.05
CA ARG A 285 -22.66 10.30 -1.28
C ARG A 285 -22.93 10.47 -2.77
N ARG A 286 -24.04 11.12 -3.12
CA ARG A 286 -24.43 11.33 -4.52
C ARG A 286 -23.43 12.22 -5.26
N ASP A 287 -22.83 13.16 -4.56
CA ASP A 287 -21.84 14.12 -5.03
C ASP A 287 -20.41 13.75 -4.59
N SER A 288 -20.17 12.47 -4.25
CA SER A 288 -18.88 11.92 -3.81
C SER A 288 -17.68 12.49 -4.56
N GLN A 289 -16.75 13.09 -3.82
CA GLN A 289 -15.46 13.61 -4.30
C GLN A 289 -14.31 13.01 -3.49
N PHE A 290 -13.08 13.26 -3.94
CA PHE A 290 -11.88 12.88 -3.20
C PHE A 290 -11.62 13.81 -2.01
N GLU A 291 -11.19 13.24 -0.90
CA GLU A 291 -10.67 13.96 0.27
C GLU A 291 -9.35 13.31 0.73
N LEU A 292 -8.50 14.06 1.44
CA LEU A 292 -7.28 13.48 1.99
C LEU A 292 -7.58 12.47 3.12
N PHE A 293 -6.68 11.50 3.26
CA PHE A 293 -6.70 10.55 4.37
C PHE A 293 -6.11 11.21 5.62
N TRP A 294 -6.96 11.49 6.61
CA TRP A 294 -6.60 12.15 7.87
C TRP A 294 -6.47 11.18 9.06
N GLY A 295 -6.17 9.91 8.77
CA GLY A 295 -6.16 8.82 9.74
C GLY A 295 -7.43 7.98 9.71
N MET A 296 -7.37 6.79 10.31
CA MET A 296 -8.45 5.79 10.31
C MET A 296 -9.71 6.34 10.97
N LYS A 297 -9.59 7.05 12.09
CA LYS A 297 -10.76 7.58 12.80
C LYS A 297 -11.53 8.62 11.98
N TYR A 298 -10.83 9.57 11.35
CA TYR A 298 -11.47 10.63 10.56
C TYR A 298 -11.99 10.10 9.22
N THR A 299 -11.16 9.32 8.53
CA THR A 299 -11.40 8.94 7.15
C THR A 299 -12.35 7.76 7.05
N LEU A 300 -12.19 6.74 7.90
CA LEU A 300 -12.98 5.53 7.83
C LEU A 300 -14.26 5.63 8.68
N ALA A 301 -14.11 5.80 10.00
CA ALA A 301 -15.27 5.87 10.89
C ALA A 301 -16.02 7.20 10.76
N GLY A 302 -15.28 8.31 10.66
CA GLY A 302 -15.84 9.65 10.54
C GLY A 302 -16.64 9.88 9.27
N ALA A 303 -16.40 9.12 8.20
CA ALA A 303 -17.16 9.25 6.94
C ALA A 303 -18.65 8.92 7.09
N PHE A 304 -19.04 8.17 8.13
CA PHE A 304 -20.43 7.87 8.46
C PHE A 304 -21.11 8.97 9.31
N MET A 305 -20.33 9.83 9.95
CA MET A 305 -20.82 10.84 10.89
C MET A 305 -21.40 12.07 10.18
N LYS A 306 -22.25 12.81 10.90
CA LYS A 306 -22.66 14.15 10.49
C LYS A 306 -21.44 15.07 10.35
N PRO A 307 -21.42 16.01 9.39
CA PRO A 307 -20.27 16.87 9.14
C PRO A 307 -19.76 17.61 10.39
N GLU A 308 -20.65 18.12 11.22
CA GLU A 308 -20.32 18.84 12.46
C GLU A 308 -19.66 17.95 13.52
N GLU A 309 -20.03 16.66 13.60
CA GLU A 309 -19.41 15.71 14.52
C GLU A 309 -18.09 15.20 13.97
N ARG A 310 -18.02 14.94 12.66
CA ARG A 310 -16.79 14.56 11.97
C ARG A 310 -15.71 15.63 12.13
N ALA A 311 -16.08 16.90 12.04
CA ALA A 311 -15.16 18.04 12.20
C ALA A 311 -14.50 18.12 13.59
N LYS A 312 -15.08 17.48 14.63
CA LYS A 312 -14.51 17.44 15.98
C LYS A 312 -13.47 16.33 16.16
N ILE A 313 -13.32 15.43 15.19
CA ILE A 313 -12.35 14.35 15.27
C ILE A 313 -10.94 14.93 15.17
N LYS A 314 -10.11 14.65 16.18
CA LYS A 314 -8.67 14.93 16.13
C LYS A 314 -8.02 14.16 14.98
N LEU A 315 -7.40 14.89 14.07
CA LEU A 315 -6.69 14.32 12.92
C LEU A 315 -5.44 13.57 13.38
N ALA A 316 -5.10 12.49 12.68
CA ALA A 316 -3.85 11.76 12.95
C ALA A 316 -2.65 12.61 12.51
N THR A 317 -1.60 12.62 13.33
CA THR A 317 -0.33 13.33 13.02
C THR A 317 0.76 12.37 12.53
N VAL A 318 0.44 11.08 12.42
CA VAL A 318 1.32 10.00 11.99
C VAL A 318 0.56 9.11 11.01
N MET A 319 1.26 8.57 10.03
CA MET A 319 0.65 7.70 9.02
C MET A 319 0.16 6.39 9.65
N GLU A 320 -1.07 5.99 9.32
CA GLU A 320 -1.74 4.77 9.78
C GLU A 320 -1.98 3.82 8.59
N GLY A 321 -2.54 2.63 8.83
CA GLY A 321 -2.87 1.66 7.77
C GLY A 321 -1.68 0.98 7.11
N GLY A 322 -0.48 1.10 7.68
CA GLY A 322 0.75 0.65 7.03
C GLY A 322 1.11 1.51 5.81
N GLY A 323 0.56 2.72 5.71
CA GLY A 323 0.85 3.67 4.65
C GLY A 323 2.30 4.15 4.65
N ASP A 324 2.73 4.71 3.53
CA ASP A 324 4.02 5.37 3.41
C ASP A 324 3.94 6.81 3.95
N PRO A 325 4.74 7.20 4.98
CA PRO A 325 4.67 8.56 5.56
C PRO A 325 5.04 9.70 4.63
N THR A 326 5.59 9.42 3.44
CA THR A 326 5.91 10.45 2.43
C THR A 326 4.89 10.48 1.29
N THR A 327 3.71 9.88 1.49
CA THR A 327 2.66 9.81 0.49
C THR A 327 1.42 10.50 1.00
N GLU A 328 0.86 11.38 0.19
CA GLU A 328 -0.47 11.93 0.41
C GLU A 328 -1.49 11.01 -0.24
N TYR A 329 -2.37 10.44 0.59
CA TYR A 329 -3.42 9.53 0.14
C TYR A 329 -4.74 10.29 0.07
N MET A 330 -5.47 10.14 -1.02
CA MET A 330 -6.85 10.63 -1.12
C MET A 330 -7.82 9.45 -1.24
N VAL A 331 -8.95 9.53 -0.55
CA VAL A 331 -10.03 8.54 -0.62
C VAL A 331 -11.25 9.12 -1.28
N ASN A 332 -12.04 8.25 -1.92
CA ASN A 332 -13.39 8.58 -2.35
C ASN A 332 -14.29 7.35 -2.19
N TYR A 333 -15.40 7.48 -1.47
CA TYR A 333 -16.37 6.41 -1.28
C TYR A 333 -17.45 6.46 -2.35
N LEU A 334 -17.72 5.33 -2.99
CA LEU A 334 -18.64 5.26 -4.12
C LEU A 334 -19.78 4.27 -3.87
N SER A 335 -20.93 4.51 -4.50
CA SER A 335 -22.02 3.54 -4.61
C SER A 335 -22.63 3.53 -5.99
N ARG A 336 -22.77 2.34 -6.59
CA ARG A 336 -23.46 2.15 -7.88
C ARG A 336 -24.96 2.49 -7.83
N GLN A 337 -25.53 2.70 -6.65
CA GLN A 337 -26.91 3.20 -6.51
C GLN A 337 -27.07 4.66 -7.00
N TYR A 338 -25.98 5.45 -7.01
CA TYR A 338 -26.00 6.80 -7.57
C TYR A 338 -25.71 6.83 -9.07
N GLY A 339 -25.12 5.78 -9.61
CA GLY A 339 -24.90 5.57 -11.05
C GLY A 339 -23.91 4.43 -11.29
N PRO A 340 -24.07 3.64 -12.37
CA PRO A 340 -23.21 2.49 -12.65
C PRO A 340 -21.81 2.87 -13.16
N VAL A 341 -21.61 4.12 -13.58
CA VAL A 341 -20.34 4.67 -14.07
C VAL A 341 -19.98 5.91 -13.25
N TYR A 342 -18.77 5.95 -12.71
CA TYR A 342 -18.20 7.14 -12.09
C TYR A 342 -17.03 7.64 -12.96
N VAL A 343 -16.97 8.94 -13.22
CA VAL A 343 -15.95 9.56 -14.06
C VAL A 343 -15.28 10.65 -13.26
N PHE A 344 -13.95 10.75 -13.33
CA PHE A 344 -13.24 11.90 -12.76
C PHE A 344 -12.11 12.38 -13.67
N ARG A 345 -11.77 13.66 -13.51
CA ARG A 345 -10.81 14.38 -14.35
C ARG A 345 -10.00 15.36 -13.51
N ALA A 346 -8.69 15.42 -13.79
CA ALA A 346 -7.75 16.36 -13.20
C ALA A 346 -6.53 16.52 -14.11
N MET A 347 -5.65 17.48 -13.81
CA MET A 347 -4.30 17.54 -14.37
C MET A 347 -3.42 16.47 -13.73
N LEU A 348 -2.64 15.73 -14.53
CA LEU A 348 -1.70 14.75 -14.01
C LEU A 348 -0.43 15.46 -13.50
N PRO A 349 0.06 15.19 -12.28
CA PRO A 349 1.36 15.72 -11.85
C PRO A 349 2.47 15.15 -12.72
N THR A 350 3.54 15.92 -12.94
CA THR A 350 4.74 15.39 -13.61
C THR A 350 5.45 14.39 -12.70
N PHE A 351 6.12 13.41 -13.32
CA PHE A 351 6.77 12.30 -12.63
C PHE A 351 8.00 11.84 -13.42
N PRO A 352 8.97 11.18 -12.77
CA PRO A 352 10.07 10.54 -13.48
C PRO A 352 9.59 9.30 -14.22
N ASP A 353 9.56 9.34 -15.56
CA ASP A 353 9.20 8.18 -16.37
C ASP A 353 10.41 7.23 -16.54
N THR A 354 10.51 6.32 -15.60
CA THR A 354 11.67 5.43 -15.45
C THR A 354 11.51 4.05 -16.03
N PHE A 355 10.28 3.60 -16.32
CA PHE A 355 9.98 2.19 -16.53
C PHE A 355 10.72 1.62 -17.74
N ALA A 356 10.91 2.41 -18.80
CA ALA A 356 11.67 2.00 -19.98
C ALA A 356 13.20 1.93 -19.76
N GLY A 357 13.70 2.08 -18.53
CA GLY A 357 15.13 2.06 -18.21
C GLY A 357 15.82 3.40 -18.45
N ALA A 358 15.14 4.52 -18.17
CA ALA A 358 15.71 5.85 -18.33
C ALA A 358 17.02 5.96 -17.54
N LYS A 359 18.10 6.41 -18.23
CA LYS A 359 19.44 6.48 -17.64
C LYS A 359 19.54 7.50 -16.51
N THR A 360 18.84 8.62 -16.62
CA THR A 360 18.92 9.71 -15.64
C THR A 360 17.64 9.75 -14.80
N MET A 361 17.79 9.94 -13.49
CA MET A 361 16.64 10.23 -12.63
C MET A 361 16.20 11.67 -12.85
N THR A 362 15.06 11.86 -13.53
CA THR A 362 14.52 13.20 -13.76
C THR A 362 13.75 13.70 -12.55
N GLU A 363 13.53 15.01 -12.51
CA GLU A 363 12.62 15.62 -11.56
C GLU A 363 11.15 15.33 -11.93
N GLY A 364 10.24 15.57 -10.98
CA GLY A 364 8.79 15.55 -11.16
C GLY A 364 8.11 16.17 -9.95
N GLN A 365 6.87 16.66 -10.12
CA GLN A 365 6.03 17.15 -9.03
C GLN A 365 5.75 16.06 -7.97
N VAL A 366 5.76 14.80 -8.39
CA VAL A 366 5.71 13.60 -7.53
C VAL A 366 6.75 12.59 -7.99
N THR A 367 7.14 11.66 -7.12
CA THR A 367 7.94 10.49 -7.54
C THR A 367 7.06 9.42 -8.21
N TYR A 368 5.79 9.31 -7.80
CA TYR A 368 4.83 8.36 -8.34
C TYR A 368 3.41 8.83 -8.08
N TRP A 369 2.50 8.59 -9.03
CA TRP A 369 1.07 8.81 -8.85
C TRP A 369 0.27 7.58 -9.26
N SER A 370 -0.82 7.31 -8.53
CA SER A 370 -1.75 6.23 -8.90
C SER A 370 -3.15 6.44 -8.35
N VAL A 371 -4.09 5.68 -8.89
CA VAL A 371 -5.44 5.52 -8.35
C VAL A 371 -5.91 4.09 -8.54
N VAL A 372 -6.53 3.54 -7.50
CA VAL A 372 -6.97 2.14 -7.44
C VAL A 372 -8.39 2.04 -6.91
N THR A 373 -9.13 1.04 -7.35
CA THR A 373 -10.37 0.59 -6.72
C THR A 373 -10.04 -0.47 -5.68
N VAL A 374 -10.60 -0.33 -4.49
CA VAL A 374 -10.28 -1.18 -3.34
C VAL A 374 -11.52 -1.62 -2.58
N ALA A 375 -11.34 -2.64 -1.76
CA ALA A 375 -12.34 -3.26 -0.90
C ALA A 375 -12.61 -2.45 0.38
N SER A 376 -13.63 -2.83 1.13
CA SER A 376 -13.95 -2.21 2.42
C SER A 376 -12.88 -2.56 3.47
N ALA A 377 -12.92 -1.85 4.60
CA ALA A 377 -11.90 -1.99 5.67
C ALA A 377 -11.69 -3.42 6.18
N PRO A 378 -12.72 -4.27 6.36
CA PRO A 378 -12.49 -5.65 6.78
C PRO A 378 -11.74 -6.51 5.75
N SER A 379 -11.80 -6.14 4.46
CA SER A 379 -11.11 -6.86 3.38
C SER A 379 -9.73 -6.27 3.10
N GLY A 380 -9.65 -4.95 2.86
CA GLY A 380 -8.39 -4.27 2.55
C GLY A 380 -7.79 -4.62 1.18
N GLU A 381 -8.47 -5.39 0.34
CA GLU A 381 -7.99 -5.83 -0.97
C GLU A 381 -8.06 -4.73 -2.04
N LEU A 382 -7.42 -4.98 -3.18
CA LEU A 382 -7.47 -4.13 -4.39
C LEU A 382 -8.14 -4.88 -5.54
N TRP A 383 -8.97 -4.17 -6.31
CA TRP A 383 -9.67 -4.68 -7.49
C TRP A 383 -8.93 -4.38 -8.78
N ASP A 384 -8.74 -3.10 -9.09
CA ASP A 384 -8.01 -2.66 -10.27
C ASP A 384 -7.35 -1.30 -10.03
N GLY A 385 -6.53 -0.82 -10.96
CA GLY A 385 -5.81 0.41 -10.82
C GLY A 385 -5.10 0.86 -12.08
N VAL A 386 -4.65 2.10 -12.03
CA VAL A 386 -3.70 2.66 -12.99
C VAL A 386 -2.72 3.53 -12.23
N PHE A 387 -1.53 3.68 -12.79
CA PHE A 387 -0.55 4.66 -12.34
C PHE A 387 -0.12 5.58 -13.48
N ASP A 388 0.54 6.66 -13.12
CA ASP A 388 0.88 7.81 -13.97
C ASP A 388 1.08 7.53 -15.47
N MET A 389 2.13 6.79 -15.87
CA MET A 389 2.48 6.54 -17.27
C MET A 389 1.45 5.68 -18.04
N GLN A 390 0.49 5.07 -17.34
CA GLN A 390 -0.59 4.29 -17.94
C GLN A 390 -1.79 5.15 -18.32
N VAL A 391 -1.84 6.39 -17.86
CA VAL A 391 -3.00 7.27 -18.02
C VAL A 391 -2.79 8.20 -19.21
N PRO A 392 -3.66 8.15 -20.23
CA PRO A 392 -3.59 9.11 -21.32
C PRO A 392 -3.97 10.51 -20.83
N VAL A 393 -3.23 11.52 -21.28
CA VAL A 393 -3.51 12.94 -21.01
C VAL A 393 -3.78 13.66 -22.33
N ASP A 394 -4.60 14.71 -22.28
CA ASP A 394 -4.76 15.60 -23.41
C ASP A 394 -3.61 16.62 -23.53
N LYS A 395 -3.70 17.50 -24.53
CA LYS A 395 -2.68 18.53 -24.81
C LYS A 395 -2.42 19.50 -23.64
N ASP A 396 -3.34 19.61 -22.70
CA ASP A 396 -3.26 20.51 -21.54
C ASP A 396 -2.84 19.74 -20.27
N GLY A 397 -2.51 18.45 -20.39
CA GLY A 397 -2.06 17.60 -19.29
C GLY A 397 -3.18 17.01 -18.44
N TYR A 398 -4.44 17.11 -18.87
CA TYR A 398 -5.57 16.56 -18.14
C TYR A 398 -5.86 15.11 -18.51
N TYR A 399 -6.06 14.28 -17.50
CA TYR A 399 -6.53 12.92 -17.65
C TYR A 399 -8.03 12.80 -17.42
N THR A 400 -8.62 11.75 -17.99
CA THR A 400 -9.98 11.30 -17.67
C THR A 400 -9.93 9.82 -17.29
N ILE A 401 -10.50 9.47 -16.14
CA ILE A 401 -10.63 8.07 -15.71
C ILE A 401 -12.10 7.72 -15.53
N VAL A 402 -12.49 6.59 -16.13
CA VAL A 402 -13.80 5.97 -15.99
C VAL A 402 -13.70 4.76 -15.08
N VAL A 403 -14.51 4.74 -14.04
CA VAL A 403 -14.65 3.63 -13.08
C VAL A 403 -16.02 3.00 -13.28
N SER A 404 -16.03 1.74 -13.69
CA SER A 404 -17.27 0.98 -13.87
C SER A 404 -16.97 -0.50 -13.78
N ARG A 405 -18.00 -1.33 -13.67
CA ARG A 405 -17.83 -2.76 -13.94
C ARG A 405 -17.66 -3.02 -15.45
N PRO A 406 -17.11 -4.18 -15.86
CA PRO A 406 -16.91 -4.50 -17.27
C PRO A 406 -18.18 -4.42 -18.11
N GLU A 407 -19.34 -4.84 -17.58
CA GLU A 407 -20.63 -4.78 -18.28
C GLU A 407 -21.08 -3.33 -18.58
N ASP A 408 -20.73 -2.39 -17.71
CA ASP A 408 -21.10 -0.98 -17.80
C ASP A 408 -20.02 -0.12 -18.48
N ARG A 409 -18.87 -0.69 -18.85
CA ARG A 409 -17.78 0.04 -19.48
C ARG A 409 -18.26 0.70 -20.79
N PRO A 410 -18.20 2.04 -20.91
CA PRO A 410 -18.45 2.73 -22.17
C PRO A 410 -17.48 2.29 -23.25
N LYS A 411 -17.95 2.06 -24.47
CA LYS A 411 -17.10 1.63 -25.60
C LYS A 411 -16.01 2.65 -25.96
N ASN A 412 -16.26 3.93 -25.71
CA ASN A 412 -15.32 5.02 -25.92
C ASN A 412 -14.42 5.31 -24.68
N ALA A 413 -14.51 4.52 -23.60
CA ALA A 413 -13.56 4.57 -22.49
C ALA A 413 -12.28 3.78 -22.83
N THR A 414 -11.49 4.32 -23.76
CA THR A 414 -10.25 3.72 -24.26
C THR A 414 -9.11 4.73 -24.32
N ASN A 415 -7.87 4.23 -24.33
CA ASN A 415 -6.70 5.10 -24.36
C ASN A 415 -6.63 5.95 -25.62
N GLU A 416 -7.09 5.43 -26.76
CA GLU A 416 -7.15 6.15 -28.05
C GLU A 416 -8.11 7.35 -27.98
N ASN A 417 -9.13 7.28 -27.12
CA ASN A 417 -10.06 8.37 -26.86
C ASN A 417 -9.63 9.26 -25.68
N GLY A 418 -8.41 9.09 -25.17
CA GLY A 418 -7.90 9.88 -24.04
C GLY A 418 -8.54 9.51 -22.69
N VAL A 419 -9.02 8.26 -22.55
CA VAL A 419 -9.73 7.81 -21.35
C VAL A 419 -9.11 6.52 -20.82
N ALA A 420 -8.58 6.57 -19.59
CA ALA A 420 -8.24 5.36 -18.85
C ALA A 420 -9.51 4.76 -18.22
N TRP A 421 -9.55 3.43 -18.12
CA TRP A 421 -10.61 2.69 -17.46
C TRP A 421 -10.04 1.77 -16.39
N ILE A 422 -10.69 1.74 -15.23
CA ILE A 422 -10.42 0.79 -14.14
C ILE A 422 -11.71 0.11 -13.69
N ASP A 423 -11.62 -1.17 -13.35
CA ASP A 423 -12.75 -1.95 -12.86
C ASP A 423 -13.18 -1.45 -11.47
N TRP A 424 -14.47 -1.16 -11.29
CA TRP A 424 -15.09 -0.85 -10.01
C TRP A 424 -14.88 -1.96 -8.97
N GLY A 425 -14.94 -3.21 -9.42
CA GLY A 425 -14.88 -4.39 -8.59
C GLY A 425 -16.23 -4.88 -8.03
N PRO A 426 -16.20 -5.97 -7.23
CA PRO A 426 -17.39 -6.73 -6.85
C PRO A 426 -18.19 -6.16 -5.67
N GLY A 427 -17.71 -5.12 -4.99
CA GLY A 427 -18.34 -4.56 -3.79
C GLY A 427 -17.35 -4.43 -2.62
N GLU A 428 -17.85 -4.65 -1.41
CA GLU A 428 -17.08 -4.57 -0.16
C GLU A 428 -15.99 -5.63 -0.06
N GLY A 429 -16.20 -6.76 -0.73
CA GLY A 429 -15.22 -7.82 -0.84
C GLY A 429 -15.17 -8.74 0.37
N LEU A 430 -16.35 -9.03 0.93
CA LEU A 430 -16.55 -9.89 2.07
C LEU A 430 -17.19 -11.21 1.63
N SER A 431 -16.85 -12.30 2.31
CA SER A 431 -17.52 -13.60 2.21
C SER A 431 -18.78 -13.69 3.09
N ASP A 432 -19.17 -12.58 3.71
CA ASP A 432 -20.33 -12.47 4.61
C ASP A 432 -21.63 -12.24 3.81
N PRO A 433 -22.79 -12.82 4.22
CA PRO A 433 -24.07 -12.61 3.54
C PRO A 433 -24.54 -11.15 3.45
N ARG A 434 -24.04 -10.27 4.33
CA ARG A 434 -24.36 -8.84 4.34
C ARG A 434 -23.61 -8.03 3.28
N ASP A 435 -22.64 -8.63 2.57
CA ASP A 435 -21.77 -7.96 1.59
C ASP A 435 -22.55 -7.10 0.58
N ARG A 436 -22.23 -5.81 0.55
CA ARG A 436 -22.88 -4.80 -0.31
C ARG A 436 -22.18 -4.73 -1.66
N LYS A 437 -22.77 -5.40 -2.64
CA LYS A 437 -22.23 -5.48 -4.02
C LYS A 437 -22.12 -4.12 -4.74
N ASN A 438 -22.95 -3.14 -4.38
CA ASN A 438 -22.92 -1.81 -5.03
C ASN A 438 -21.87 -0.86 -4.43
N TRP A 439 -21.19 -1.25 -3.36
CA TRP A 439 -20.17 -0.41 -2.71
C TRP A 439 -18.89 -0.31 -3.55
N GLY A 440 -18.13 0.77 -3.37
CA GLY A 440 -16.77 0.91 -3.89
C GLY A 440 -15.99 1.96 -3.12
N MET A 441 -14.67 1.92 -3.23
CA MET A 441 -13.79 2.97 -2.75
C MET A 441 -12.63 3.15 -3.72
N LEU A 442 -12.30 4.41 -4.00
CA LEU A 442 -11.07 4.78 -4.69
C LEU A 442 -10.03 5.23 -3.67
N LEU A 443 -8.79 4.84 -3.92
CA LEU A 443 -7.62 5.30 -3.18
C LEU A 443 -6.59 5.84 -4.18
N MET A 444 -6.28 7.12 -4.07
CA MET A 444 -5.30 7.81 -4.91
C MET A 444 -4.05 8.13 -4.10
N ARG A 445 -2.88 8.07 -4.74
CA ARG A 445 -1.58 8.30 -4.10
C ARG A 445 -0.82 9.38 -4.84
N PHE A 446 -0.35 10.38 -4.10
CA PHE A 446 0.68 11.31 -4.52
C PHE A 446 1.92 11.01 -3.69
N MET A 447 2.84 10.21 -4.24
CA MET A 447 4.03 9.79 -3.51
C MET A 447 5.15 10.81 -3.65
N VAL A 448 5.64 11.28 -2.50
CA VAL A 448 6.72 12.26 -2.37
C VAL A 448 6.40 13.52 -3.20
N PRO A 449 5.29 14.23 -2.90
CA PRO A 449 5.01 15.48 -3.59
C PRO A 449 6.07 16.52 -3.22
N GLN A 450 6.61 17.20 -4.23
CA GLN A 450 7.70 18.16 -4.00
C GLN A 450 7.21 19.36 -3.19
N LYS A 451 8.10 19.91 -2.35
CA LYS A 451 7.75 20.96 -1.38
C LYS A 451 7.42 22.29 -2.06
N ASP A 452 8.09 22.59 -3.16
CA ASP A 452 7.95 23.81 -3.95
C ASP A 452 6.75 23.76 -4.93
N TRP A 453 6.22 22.57 -5.21
CA TRP A 453 5.02 22.43 -6.05
C TRP A 453 3.82 23.17 -5.45
N GLU A 454 3.38 24.25 -6.11
CA GLU A 454 2.29 25.15 -5.69
C GLU A 454 1.04 24.38 -5.27
N TYR A 455 0.58 23.46 -6.13
CA TYR A 455 -0.67 22.72 -5.98
C TYR A 455 -0.53 21.38 -5.24
N SER A 456 0.52 21.24 -4.43
CA SER A 456 0.82 19.99 -3.73
C SER A 456 -0.29 19.62 -2.71
N PRO A 457 -0.77 18.36 -2.70
CA PRO A 457 -1.71 17.90 -1.67
C PRO A 457 -1.13 17.99 -0.26
N ALA A 458 0.20 17.96 -0.10
CA ALA A 458 0.85 18.11 1.21
C ALA A 458 0.68 19.52 1.81
N LYS A 459 0.20 20.50 1.03
CA LYS A 459 -0.12 21.85 1.50
C LYS A 459 -1.56 21.98 2.01
N VAL A 460 -2.39 20.95 1.84
CA VAL A 460 -3.71 20.92 2.46
C VAL A 460 -3.51 20.70 3.96
N THR A 461 -3.96 21.65 4.77
CA THR A 461 -3.81 21.60 6.24
C THR A 461 -5.13 21.39 6.97
N ARG A 462 -6.24 21.42 6.23
CA ARG A 462 -7.59 21.28 6.77
C ARG A 462 -8.46 20.46 5.81
N PRO A 463 -9.22 19.46 6.31
CA PRO A 463 -10.18 18.75 5.49
C PRO A 463 -11.19 19.70 4.84
N GLY A 464 -11.54 19.43 3.58
CA GLY A 464 -12.47 20.21 2.78
C GLY A 464 -11.85 21.39 2.04
N THR A 465 -10.53 21.61 2.12
CA THR A 465 -9.81 22.63 1.32
C THR A 465 -8.98 22.03 0.18
N GLU A 466 -9.11 20.73 -0.08
CA GLU A 466 -8.34 20.00 -1.10
C GLU A 466 -8.50 20.64 -2.48
N ALA A 467 -9.74 20.94 -2.88
CA ALA A 467 -10.02 21.53 -4.19
C ALA A 467 -9.41 22.93 -4.37
N GLU A 468 -9.40 23.73 -3.31
CA GLU A 468 -8.81 25.08 -3.31
C GLU A 468 -7.28 25.01 -3.44
N VAL A 469 -6.64 24.15 -2.64
CA VAL A 469 -5.18 24.06 -2.58
C VAL A 469 -4.60 23.35 -3.81
N MET A 470 -5.23 22.27 -4.26
CA MET A 470 -4.72 21.48 -5.38
C MET A 470 -5.13 22.04 -6.76
N GLY A 471 -6.07 22.99 -6.81
CA GLY A 471 -6.50 23.65 -8.04
C GLY A 471 -6.77 22.66 -9.19
N PRO A 472 -6.08 22.79 -10.35
CA PRO A 472 -6.30 21.91 -11.51
C PRO A 472 -5.93 20.44 -11.27
N TYR A 473 -5.14 20.13 -10.24
CA TYR A 473 -4.74 18.77 -9.87
C TYR A 473 -5.75 18.09 -8.94
N TYR A 474 -6.76 18.81 -8.43
CA TYR A 474 -7.84 18.20 -7.66
C TYR A 474 -8.75 17.36 -8.58
N PRO A 475 -8.95 16.06 -8.33
CA PRO A 475 -9.84 15.24 -9.14
C PRO A 475 -11.30 15.59 -8.86
N ARG A 476 -11.98 16.10 -9.88
CA ARG A 476 -13.43 16.32 -9.83
C ARG A 476 -14.16 15.19 -10.53
N GLY A 477 -15.14 14.59 -9.86
CA GLY A 477 -15.86 13.45 -10.41
C GLY A 477 -17.38 13.53 -10.32
N TYR A 478 -18.04 12.66 -11.07
CA TYR A 478 -19.50 12.61 -11.19
C TYR A 478 -19.99 11.22 -11.60
N TYR A 479 -21.24 10.92 -11.28
CA TYR A 479 -21.95 9.73 -11.72
C TYR A 479 -22.61 9.94 -13.08
N THR A 480 -22.61 8.90 -13.92
CA THR A 480 -23.31 8.87 -15.20
C THR A 480 -23.68 7.42 -15.57
N THR A 481 -24.16 7.22 -16.79
CA THR A 481 -24.47 5.90 -17.36
C THR A 481 -23.56 5.62 -18.55
N LYS A 482 -23.46 4.34 -18.92
CA LYS A 482 -22.76 3.89 -20.14
C LYS A 482 -23.23 4.67 -21.37
N ALA A 483 -24.55 4.72 -21.59
CA ALA A 483 -25.14 5.36 -22.76
C ALA A 483 -24.90 6.87 -22.80
N GLU A 484 -24.97 7.54 -21.64
CA GLU A 484 -24.73 8.98 -21.57
C GLU A 484 -23.26 9.33 -21.85
N PHE A 485 -22.31 8.55 -21.30
CA PHE A 485 -20.88 8.75 -21.58
C PHE A 485 -20.54 8.44 -23.04
N GLU A 486 -21.12 7.40 -23.63
CA GLU A 486 -20.95 7.08 -25.05
C GLU A 486 -21.47 8.21 -25.96
N ALA A 487 -22.59 8.85 -25.58
CA ALA A 487 -23.20 9.92 -26.36
C ALA A 487 -22.51 11.28 -26.21
N LYS A 488 -22.08 11.64 -24.99
CA LYS A 488 -21.58 13.00 -24.67
C LYS A 488 -20.07 13.08 -24.47
N GLY A 489 -19.40 11.95 -24.27
CA GLY A 489 -18.01 11.91 -23.80
C GLY A 489 -17.86 12.40 -22.36
N PRO A 490 -16.62 12.60 -21.89
CA PRO A 490 -16.37 13.15 -20.56
C PRO A 490 -16.83 14.60 -20.47
N LEU A 491 -17.48 14.95 -19.37
CA LEU A 491 -17.79 16.34 -19.06
C LEU A 491 -16.48 17.10 -18.84
N LYS A 492 -16.36 18.25 -19.49
CA LYS A 492 -15.36 19.26 -19.11
C LYS A 492 -15.85 19.88 -17.81
N VAL A 493 -15.49 19.26 -16.68
CA VAL A 493 -15.88 19.78 -15.37
C VAL A 493 -15.33 21.21 -15.26
N ALA A 494 -16.20 22.17 -14.95
CA ALA A 494 -15.79 23.57 -14.80
C ALA A 494 -14.70 23.67 -13.72
N GLN A 495 -13.64 24.42 -14.04
CA GLN A 495 -12.47 24.62 -13.16
C GLN A 495 -12.89 25.28 -11.85
#